data_AF-A0A9X9M353-F1
#
_entry.id   AF-A0A9X9M353-F1
#
_cell.length_a   1.000
_cell.length_b   1.000
_cell.length_c   1.000
_cell.angle_alpha   90.00
_cell.angle_beta   90.00
_cell.angle_gamma   90.00
#
_symmetry.space_group_name_H-M   'P 1'
#
loop_
_entity.id
_entity.type
_entity.pdbx_description
1 polymer ?
#
loop_
_entity_poly.entity_id
_entity_poly.type
_entity_poly.pdbx_seq_one_letter_code
_entity_poly.pdbx_strand_id
1 'polypeptide(L)'
;GFLKPGAHVKPGETFTYKWTVPESVSPTADDPPCLTYLYFSAVDPIQDTSAGLLGPLLVCKKGSLNADGTQKGIDKEFYLLFTVFDENLS
;
A
#
# COMPACT_ATOMS: atom_id res chain seq x y z
N GLY A 1 13.00 21.70 -6.05
CA GLY A 1 12.23 20.52 -5.61
C GLY A 1 13.18 19.38 -5.30
N PHE A 2 12.85 18.53 -4.33
CA PHE A 2 13.69 17.37 -3.98
C PHE A 2 13.63 16.30 -5.08
N LEU A 3 14.78 15.72 -5.43
CA LEU A 3 14.85 14.60 -6.35
C LEU A 3 14.16 13.40 -5.71
N LYS A 4 13.22 12.79 -6.43
CA LYS A 4 12.53 11.56 -6.03
C LYS A 4 12.91 10.47 -7.04
N PRO A 5 14.00 9.72 -6.83
CA PRO A 5 14.51 8.78 -7.84
C PRO A 5 13.51 7.68 -8.20
N GLY A 6 12.67 7.27 -7.24
CA GLY A 6 11.57 6.33 -7.48
C GLY A 6 10.28 6.96 -8.00
N ALA A 7 10.21 8.27 -8.25
CA ALA A 7 8.98 8.87 -8.76
C ALA A 7 8.66 8.42 -10.19
N HIS A 8 9.67 8.07 -10.98
CA HIS A 8 9.54 7.53 -12.34
C HIS A 8 10.56 6.41 -12.51
N VAL A 9 10.09 5.17 -12.68
CA VAL A 9 10.92 4.00 -12.97
C VAL A 9 10.66 3.61 -14.41
N LYS A 10 11.65 3.70 -15.30
CA LYS A 10 11.44 3.45 -16.72
C LYS A 10 11.28 1.96 -17.02
N PRO A 11 10.70 1.60 -18.18
CA PRO A 11 10.67 0.22 -18.63
C PRO A 11 12.06 -0.43 -18.62
N GLY A 12 12.18 -1.58 -17.95
CA GLY A 12 13.45 -2.31 -17.78
C GLY A 12 14.34 -1.81 -16.63
N GLU A 13 13.99 -0.71 -15.96
CA GLU A 13 14.68 -0.26 -14.75
C GLU A 13 14.13 -0.95 -13.50
N THR A 14 14.90 -0.88 -12.41
CA THR A 14 14.48 -1.38 -11.10
C THR A 14 14.84 -0.35 -10.04
N PHE A 15 13.89 -0.10 -9.14
CA PHE A 15 14.09 0.78 -8.01
C PHE A 15 13.58 0.11 -6.73
N THR A 16 14.37 0.18 -5.65
CA THR A 16 13.98 -0.36 -4.35
C THR A 16 13.49 0.76 -3.45
N TYR A 17 12.20 0.75 -3.13
CA TYR A 17 11.62 1.69 -2.16
C TYR A 17 11.97 1.26 -0.73
N LYS A 18 12.40 2.22 0.08
CA LYS A 18 12.62 2.04 1.52
C LYS A 18 11.71 2.97 2.29
N TRP A 19 10.69 2.40 2.93
CA TRP A 19 9.80 3.12 3.83
C TRP A 19 10.11 2.75 5.27
N THR A 20 9.94 3.72 6.16
CA THR A 20 9.98 3.49 7.60
C THR A 20 8.58 3.74 8.13
N VAL A 21 8.12 2.86 9.02
CA VAL A 21 6.82 2.99 9.68
C VAL A 21 7.08 3.53 11.09
N PRO A 22 7.05 4.86 11.31
CA PRO A 22 7.17 5.43 12.64
C PRO A 22 5.90 5.17 13.47
N GLU A 23 6.03 5.33 14.79
CA GLU A 23 4.91 5.20 15.71
C GLU A 23 3.79 6.21 15.41
N SER A 24 4.13 7.38 14.87
CA SER A 24 3.16 8.42 14.50
C SER A 24 2.20 8.04 13.37
N VAL A 25 2.50 7.00 12.58
CA VAL A 25 1.60 6.47 11.53
C VAL A 25 1.13 5.05 11.86
N SER A 26 1.51 4.54 13.04
CA SER A 26 1.06 3.25 13.54
C SER A 26 -0.33 3.39 14.15
N PRO A 27 -1.14 2.31 14.15
CA PRO A 27 -2.45 2.36 14.79
C PRO A 27 -2.33 2.72 16.28
N THR A 28 -3.15 3.67 16.73
CA THR A 28 -3.20 4.16 18.12
C THR A 28 -3.88 3.15 19.05
N ALA A 29 -3.95 3.43 20.36
CA ALA A 29 -4.56 2.51 21.32
C ALA A 29 -6.01 2.15 20.96
N ASP A 30 -6.79 3.13 20.49
CA ASP A 30 -8.21 2.99 20.15
C ASP A 30 -8.45 2.41 18.75
N ASP A 31 -7.41 2.33 17.92
CA ASP A 31 -7.49 1.76 16.57
C ASP A 31 -7.48 0.22 16.58
N PRO A 32 -7.99 -0.42 15.51
CA PRO A 32 -7.79 -1.85 15.27
C PRO A 32 -6.30 -2.25 15.25
N PRO A 33 -5.99 -3.57 15.34
CA PRO A 33 -4.60 -4.05 15.29
C PRO A 33 -3.84 -3.67 14.03
N CYS A 34 -4.54 -3.47 12.91
CA CYS A 34 -3.99 -3.01 11.65
C CYS A 34 -4.91 -1.98 10.98
N LEU A 35 -4.30 -1.01 10.31
CA LEU A 35 -4.97 -0.04 9.45
C LEU A 35 -4.69 -0.37 7.98
N THR A 36 -5.71 -0.21 7.14
CA THR A 36 -5.63 -0.44 5.70
C THR A 36 -5.37 0.86 4.95
N TYR A 37 -4.33 0.85 4.12
CA TYR A 37 -3.94 1.90 3.20
C TYR A 37 -3.94 1.36 1.77
N LEU A 38 -3.75 2.25 0.80
CA LEU A 38 -3.61 1.93 -0.60
C LEU A 38 -2.21 2.37 -1.07
N TYR A 39 -1.51 1.51 -1.78
CA TYR A 39 -0.39 1.91 -2.63
C TYR A 39 -0.83 1.87 -4.09
N PHE A 40 -0.31 2.77 -4.91
CA PHE A 40 -0.58 2.82 -6.34
C PHE A 40 0.58 3.49 -7.08
N SER A 41 0.69 3.24 -8.38
CA SER A 41 1.63 3.98 -9.22
C SER A 41 1.15 5.42 -9.40
N ALA A 42 2.05 6.35 -9.15
CA ALA A 42 1.76 7.79 -9.21
C ALA A 42 2.56 8.48 -10.33
N VAL A 43 2.95 7.73 -11.37
CA VAL A 43 3.56 8.29 -12.58
C VAL A 43 2.49 9.06 -13.35
N ASP A 44 1.37 8.39 -13.63
CA ASP A 44 0.09 8.99 -14.00
C ASP A 44 -1.01 8.37 -13.14
N PRO A 45 -1.41 9.01 -12.01
CA PRO A 45 -2.33 8.39 -11.06
C PRO A 45 -3.68 7.95 -11.65
N ILE A 46 -4.20 8.64 -12.68
CA ILE A 46 -5.51 8.29 -13.26
C ILE A 46 -5.36 7.08 -14.17
N GLN A 47 -4.40 7.14 -15.10
CA GLN A 47 -4.17 6.06 -16.04
C GLN A 47 -3.65 4.81 -15.34
N ASP A 48 -2.65 4.96 -14.47
CA ASP A 48 -2.01 3.85 -13.79
C ASP A 48 -2.99 3.08 -12.89
N THR A 49 -3.90 3.79 -12.20
CA THR A 49 -4.90 3.12 -11.36
C THR A 49 -6.00 2.46 -12.19
N SER A 50 -6.38 3.05 -13.32
CA SER A 50 -7.33 2.45 -14.28
C SER A 50 -6.74 1.20 -14.94
N ALA A 51 -5.44 1.21 -15.24
CA ALA A 51 -4.69 0.05 -15.71
C ALA A 51 -4.42 -1.01 -14.62
N GLY A 52 -4.81 -0.76 -13.37
CA GLY A 52 -4.76 -1.71 -12.26
C GLY A 52 -3.48 -1.68 -11.40
N LEU A 53 -2.63 -0.66 -11.52
CA LEU A 53 -1.39 -0.52 -10.74
C LEU A 53 -1.64 0.02 -9.33
N LEU A 54 -2.34 -0.77 -8.51
CA LEU A 54 -2.69 -0.45 -7.13
C LEU A 54 -2.87 -1.69 -6.27
N GLY A 55 -2.75 -1.55 -4.95
CA GLY A 55 -2.97 -2.65 -4.02
C GLY A 55 -3.08 -2.21 -2.56
N PRO A 56 -3.57 -3.09 -1.68
CA PRO A 56 -3.68 -2.82 -0.26
C PRO A 56 -2.30 -2.80 0.41
N LEU A 57 -2.12 -1.89 1.36
CA LEU A 57 -0.98 -1.82 2.26
C LEU A 57 -1.50 -1.84 3.70
N LEU A 58 -0.98 -2.72 4.55
CA LEU A 58 -1.39 -2.79 5.95
C LEU A 58 -0.27 -2.25 6.84
N VAL A 59 -0.66 -1.37 7.77
CA VAL A 59 0.21 -0.91 8.84
C VAL A 59 -0.35 -1.41 10.16
N CYS A 60 0.44 -2.21 10.86
CA CYS A 60 0.01 -2.96 12.02
C CYS A 60 0.74 -2.55 13.29
N LYS A 61 0.06 -2.69 14.44
CA LYS A 61 0.67 -2.50 15.76
C LYS A 61 1.85 -3.45 15.93
N LYS A 62 2.86 -3.01 16.67
CA LYS A 62 4.01 -3.86 16.98
C LYS A 62 3.55 -5.12 17.71
N GLY A 63 3.88 -6.28 17.16
CA GLY A 63 3.58 -7.59 17.76
C GLY A 63 2.19 -8.14 17.44
N SER A 64 1.35 -7.45 16.65
CA SER A 64 0.04 -7.97 16.22
C SER A 64 0.11 -8.95 15.06
N LEU A 65 1.27 -9.08 14.39
CA LEU A 65 1.48 -10.00 13.27
C LEU A 65 2.19 -11.29 13.69
N ASN A 66 1.83 -12.38 13.02
CA ASN A 66 2.55 -13.65 12.99
C ASN A 66 3.83 -13.53 12.14
N ALA A 67 4.68 -14.57 12.18
CA ALA A 67 5.92 -14.59 11.40
C ALA A 67 5.70 -14.60 9.89
N ASP A 68 4.52 -15.05 9.43
CA ASP A 68 4.10 -15.06 8.03
C ASP A 68 3.41 -13.76 7.58
N GLY A 69 3.26 -12.78 8.48
CA GLY A 69 2.61 -11.50 8.20
C GLY A 69 1.10 -11.47 8.38
N THR A 70 0.45 -12.57 8.77
CA THR A 70 -0.99 -12.61 9.11
C THR A 70 -1.26 -12.01 10.49
N GLN A 71 -2.44 -11.45 10.72
CA GLN A 71 -2.83 -10.95 12.04
C GLN A 71 -3.05 -12.09 13.05
N LYS A 72 -2.52 -11.90 14.25
CA LYS A 72 -2.74 -12.82 15.38
C LYS A 72 -4.21 -12.81 15.80
N GLY A 73 -4.78 -13.99 15.99
CA GLY A 73 -6.15 -14.16 16.46
C GLY A 73 -7.22 -13.82 15.41
N ILE A 74 -6.82 -13.65 14.15
CA ILE A 74 -7.72 -13.45 13.01
C ILE A 74 -7.59 -14.67 12.10
N ASP A 75 -8.68 -15.42 11.94
CA ASP A 75 -8.67 -16.65 11.13
C ASP A 75 -8.62 -16.37 9.62
N LYS A 76 -9.21 -15.24 9.19
CA LYS A 76 -9.32 -14.85 7.78
C LYS A 76 -9.25 -13.34 7.63
N GLU A 77 -8.50 -12.90 6.63
CA GLU A 77 -8.40 -11.51 6.23
C GLU A 77 -8.91 -11.35 4.80
N PHE A 78 -9.65 -10.27 4.55
CA PHE A 78 -10.20 -9.97 3.23
C PHE A 78 -9.86 -8.53 2.84
N TYR A 79 -9.45 -8.34 1.59
CA TYR A 79 -9.12 -7.04 1.02
C TYR A 79 -10.10 -6.75 -0.10
N LEU A 80 -10.99 -5.79 0.12
CA LEU A 80 -12.01 -5.40 -0.84
C LEU A 80 -11.71 -3.98 -1.32
N LEU A 81 -11.64 -3.82 -2.64
CA LEU A 81 -11.55 -2.53 -3.28
C LEU A 81 -12.83 -2.30 -4.09
N PHE A 82 -13.58 -1.26 -3.71
CA PHE A 82 -14.73 -0.81 -4.46
C PHE A 82 -14.31 0.39 -5.31
N THR A 83 -14.09 0.17 -6.60
CA THR A 83 -13.70 1.20 -7.56
C THR A 83 -14.33 0.94 -8.93
N VAL A 84 -14.40 1.97 -9.75
CA VAL A 84 -14.78 1.87 -11.16
C VAL A 84 -13.51 1.92 -11.99
N PHE A 85 -13.23 0.85 -12.72
CA PHE A 85 -12.14 0.83 -13.69
C PHE A 85 -12.65 1.35 -15.03
N ASP A 86 -12.08 2.46 -15.52
CA ASP A 86 -12.36 3.00 -16.85
C ASP A 86 -11.25 2.60 -17.81
N GLU A 87 -11.48 1.53 -18.57
CA GLU A 87 -10.50 1.00 -19.52
C GLU A 87 -10.20 1.97 -20.68
N ASN A 88 -10.97 3.04 -20.87
CA ASN A 88 -10.60 4.08 -21.84
C ASN A 88 -9.44 4.96 -21.35
N LEU A 89 -9.15 4.90 -20.05
CA LEU A 89 -8.06 5.63 -19.40
C LEU A 89 -6.86 4.74 -19.07
N SER A 90 -6.91 3.45 -19.37
CA SER A 90 -5.81 2.49 -19.18
C SER A 90 -4.65 2.70 -20.16
#